data_AF-A0A552X284-F1
#
_entry.id   AF-A0A552X284-F1
#
_cell.length_a   1.000
_cell.length_b   1.000
_cell.length_c   1.000
_cell.angle_alpha   90.00
_cell.angle_beta   90.00
_cell.angle_gamma   90.00
#
_symmetry.space_group_name_H-M   'P 1'
#
loop_
_entity.id
_entity.type
_entity.pdbx_description
1 polymer ?
#
loop_
_entity_poly.entity_id
_entity_poly.type
_entity_poly.pdbx_seq_one_letter_code
_entity_poly.pdbx_strand_id
1 'polypeptide(L)'
;MYTFELVGALRPERLLAFELDDFRFEFGVDKDSGEVRELMISFSVHANDVATYSDSSNDKIKAHINLSQPRWERVVEMVHHISGMWGIWGLQDVLVNEATTTFIPESDKDKLAITVNNFKVKRARQPFLGDLPRLKPEYVVMPIITAVKMKNHDVRLSFYRRALQDVLNGEYIEAFYDYYFMLESTYGEGKTKNTHIQKKFLESELLSSTIEETVLSKQYKYSLPAELRSRYQVDYAGLTVSTFIEKIVKLRGFLHHHNNKRCDGWKPTKQDDYRLEAFMLQDICCRVGVELFYESVEESNAKAVYQELVEKYIRNEEPTVSLKF
;
A
#
# COMPACT_ATOMS: atom_id res chain seq x y z
N MET A 1 19.03 4.89 10.86
CA MET A 1 18.05 3.80 10.64
C MET A 1 16.66 4.34 10.89
N TYR A 2 15.72 4.05 9.99
CA TYR A 2 14.28 4.25 10.20
C TYR A 2 13.61 2.91 10.45
N THR A 3 12.71 2.86 11.44
CA THR A 3 11.91 1.68 11.77
C THR A 3 10.44 2.03 11.64
N PHE A 4 9.76 1.35 10.72
CA PHE A 4 8.35 1.52 10.41
C PHE A 4 7.55 0.37 11.00
N GLU A 5 6.51 0.68 11.75
CA GLU A 5 5.58 -0.31 12.28
C GLU A 5 4.53 -0.69 11.21
N LEU A 6 4.26 -1.98 11.08
CA LEU A 6 3.36 -2.55 10.09
C LEU A 6 2.07 -3.04 10.77
N VAL A 7 0.95 -2.73 10.14
CA VAL A 7 -0.37 -3.22 10.54
C VAL A 7 -0.90 -4.11 9.41
N GLY A 8 -1.31 -5.34 9.74
CA GLY A 8 -1.83 -6.30 8.77
C GLY A 8 -1.37 -7.73 9.07
N ALA A 9 -1.58 -8.61 8.08
CA ALA A 9 -1.34 -10.04 8.18
C ALA A 9 -0.26 -10.54 7.20
N LEU A 10 0.75 -9.71 6.94
CA LEU A 10 1.87 -10.10 6.07
C LEU A 10 2.72 -11.18 6.77
N ARG A 11 2.60 -12.44 6.33
CA ARG A 11 3.24 -13.61 6.95
C ARG A 11 4.14 -14.37 5.97
N PRO A 12 5.38 -13.98 5.79
CA PRO A 12 6.31 -14.72 4.93
C PRO A 12 6.72 -16.04 5.56
N GLU A 13 7.04 -17.04 4.74
CA GLU A 13 7.63 -18.31 5.18
C GLU A 13 8.96 -18.08 5.90
N ARG A 14 9.79 -17.20 5.33
CA ARG A 14 11.10 -16.75 5.84
C ARG A 14 11.40 -15.35 5.31
N LEU A 15 12.14 -14.56 6.08
CA LEU A 15 12.74 -13.31 5.61
C LEU A 15 14.17 -13.22 6.09
N LEU A 16 15.00 -12.63 5.24
CA LEU A 16 16.40 -12.36 5.52
C LEU A 16 16.66 -10.88 5.32
N ALA A 17 17.60 -10.35 6.08
CA ALA A 17 18.14 -9.03 5.82
C ALA A 17 18.87 -9.05 4.48
N PHE A 18 18.78 -7.94 3.73
CA PHE A 18 19.50 -7.79 2.48
C PHE A 18 19.83 -6.33 2.23
N GLU A 19 20.80 -6.10 1.35
CA GLU A 19 21.23 -4.78 0.94
C GLU A 19 20.92 -4.56 -0.53
N LEU A 20 20.35 -3.41 -0.84
CA LEU A 20 20.05 -2.98 -2.18
C LEU A 20 20.46 -1.52 -2.34
N ASP A 21 21.39 -1.28 -3.27
CA ASP A 21 22.12 -0.01 -3.36
C ASP A 21 22.79 0.38 -2.03
N ASP A 22 22.44 1.56 -1.51
CA ASP A 22 22.95 2.13 -0.27
C ASP A 22 21.99 1.95 0.91
N PHE A 23 20.98 1.09 0.76
CA PHE A 23 20.02 0.74 1.80
C PHE A 23 20.15 -0.72 2.23
N ARG A 24 20.05 -0.92 3.53
CA ARG A 24 19.88 -2.23 4.15
C ARG A 24 18.47 -2.37 4.69
N PHE A 25 17.82 -3.47 4.35
CA PHE A 25 16.45 -3.79 4.73
C PHE A 25 16.44 -4.95 5.72
N GLU A 26 15.77 -4.74 6.85
CA GLU A 26 15.65 -5.70 7.93
C GLU A 26 14.18 -5.77 8.40
N PHE A 27 13.78 -6.89 8.99
CA PHE A 27 12.38 -7.14 9.34
C PHE A 27 12.23 -7.60 10.78
N GLY A 28 11.35 -6.94 11.52
CA GLY A 28 10.87 -7.41 12.82
C GLY A 28 9.71 -8.36 12.60
N VAL A 29 9.90 -9.65 12.90
CA VAL A 29 8.86 -10.68 12.76
C VAL A 29 8.40 -11.12 14.14
N ASP A 30 7.08 -11.10 14.35
CA ASP A 30 6.46 -11.65 15.56
C ASP A 30 6.67 -13.16 15.60
N LYS A 31 7.28 -13.67 16.69
CA LYS A 31 7.72 -15.07 16.76
C LYS A 31 6.56 -16.06 16.81
N ASP A 32 5.42 -15.65 17.35
CA ASP A 32 4.28 -16.52 17.58
C ASP A 32 3.40 -16.61 16.33
N SER A 33 3.08 -15.46 15.74
CA SER A 33 2.22 -15.36 14.55
C SER A 33 2.97 -15.48 13.22
N GLY A 34 4.29 -15.20 13.20
CA GLY A 34 5.08 -15.10 11.98
C GLY A 34 4.78 -13.84 11.14
N GLU A 35 4.05 -12.87 11.71
CA GLU A 35 3.70 -11.62 11.04
C GLU A 35 4.86 -10.64 11.04
N VAL A 36 5.08 -9.97 9.92
CA VAL A 36 6.00 -8.83 9.86
C VAL A 36 5.37 -7.66 10.58
N ARG A 37 6.01 -7.22 11.67
CA ARG A 37 5.58 -6.08 12.50
C ARG A 37 6.40 -4.83 12.23
N GLU A 38 7.62 -4.98 11.75
CA GLU A 38 8.52 -3.86 11.54
C GLU A 38 9.29 -4.00 10.23
N LEU A 39 9.41 -2.89 9.50
CA LEU A 39 10.35 -2.71 8.40
C LEU A 39 11.44 -1.73 8.86
N MET A 40 12.67 -2.20 8.90
CA MET A 40 13.84 -1.41 9.26
C MET A 40 14.64 -1.09 8.01
N ILE A 41 14.95 0.19 7.81
CA ILE A 41 15.72 0.69 6.68
C ILE A 41 16.92 1.46 7.24
N SER A 42 18.12 0.95 7.00
CA SER A 42 19.38 1.57 7.41
C SER A 42 20.20 2.00 6.20
N PHE A 43 20.94 3.10 6.35
CA PHE A 43 21.81 3.70 5.33
C PHE A 43 22.77 4.67 6.03
N SER A 44 23.92 4.92 5.42
CA SER A 44 24.91 5.85 5.95
C SER A 44 24.45 7.30 5.80
N VAL A 45 24.77 8.13 6.79
CA VAL A 45 24.44 9.57 6.83
C VAL A 45 25.70 10.38 7.10
N HIS A 46 25.73 11.65 6.65
CA HIS A 46 26.83 12.53 7.01
C HIS A 46 26.68 13.00 8.46
N ALA A 47 27.80 13.32 9.11
CA ALA A 47 27.81 13.79 10.49
C ALA A 47 26.99 15.09 10.70
N ASN A 48 26.82 15.91 9.66
CA ASN A 48 26.01 17.13 9.73
C ASN A 48 24.50 16.85 9.69
N ASP A 49 24.10 15.63 9.32
CA ASP A 49 22.70 15.23 9.17
C ASP A 49 22.18 14.51 10.43
N VAL A 50 22.94 14.46 11.53
CA VAL A 50 22.49 13.84 12.78
C VAL A 50 21.67 14.81 13.63
N ALA A 51 20.75 14.29 14.43
CA ALA A 51 20.03 15.12 15.39
C ALA A 51 20.99 15.64 16.49
N THR A 52 20.88 16.92 16.82
CA THR A 52 21.73 17.57 17.81
C THR A 52 20.93 18.23 18.93
N TYR A 53 21.53 18.25 20.11
CA TYR A 53 21.08 18.97 21.29
C TYR A 53 22.16 20.01 21.65
N SER A 54 21.74 21.22 21.96
CA SER A 54 22.59 22.23 22.59
C SER A 54 21.84 22.99 23.67
N ASP A 55 22.53 23.30 24.77
CA ASP A 55 21.95 24.15 25.81
C ASP A 55 21.72 25.57 25.25
N SER A 56 20.62 26.21 25.66
CA SER A 56 20.36 27.59 25.25
C SER A 56 21.09 28.56 26.17
N SER A 57 21.62 29.64 25.61
CA SER A 57 22.12 30.79 26.39
C SER A 57 20.99 31.71 26.88
N ASN A 58 19.73 31.39 26.59
CA ASN A 58 18.55 32.15 27.00
C ASN A 58 17.88 31.50 28.21
N ASP A 59 17.76 32.24 29.32
CA ASP A 59 17.17 31.74 30.58
C ASP A 59 15.72 31.20 30.45
N LYS A 60 15.00 31.55 29.37
CA LYS A 60 13.63 31.07 29.11
C LYS A 60 13.55 29.79 28.28
N ILE A 61 14.62 29.40 27.59
CA ILE A 61 14.66 28.20 26.75
C ILE A 61 15.72 27.28 27.35
N LYS A 62 15.38 26.04 27.69
CA LYS A 62 16.39 25.14 28.31
C LYS A 62 17.38 24.59 27.30
N ALA A 63 16.93 24.31 26.07
CA ALA A 63 17.75 23.70 25.04
C ALA A 63 17.20 23.97 23.64
N HIS A 64 18.09 23.90 22.65
CA HIS A 64 17.76 23.77 21.24
C HIS A 64 17.95 22.32 20.82
N ILE A 65 16.89 21.72 20.28
CA ILE A 65 16.93 20.39 19.68
C ILE A 65 16.76 20.57 18.19
N ASN A 66 17.79 20.21 17.41
CA ASN A 66 17.69 20.15 15.97
C ASN A 66 17.42 18.71 15.55
N LEU A 67 16.17 18.43 15.17
CA LEU A 67 15.80 17.12 14.65
C LEU A 67 16.14 17.09 13.15
N SER A 68 16.88 16.06 12.75
CA SER A 68 17.18 15.80 11.35
C SER A 68 16.52 14.49 10.91
N GLN A 69 15.98 14.47 9.70
CA GLN A 69 15.43 13.29 9.05
C GLN A 69 16.11 13.11 7.68
N PRO A 70 17.34 12.55 7.66
CA PRO A 70 18.13 12.41 6.43
C PRO A 70 17.38 11.56 5.40
N ARG A 71 17.32 12.04 4.15
CA ARG A 71 16.71 11.31 3.01
C ARG A 71 15.25 10.89 3.24
N TRP A 72 14.53 11.60 4.11
CA TRP A 72 13.17 11.24 4.52
C TRP A 72 12.21 11.10 3.33
N GLU A 73 12.18 12.08 2.43
CA GLU A 73 11.29 12.07 1.26
C GLU A 73 11.47 10.82 0.39
N ARG A 74 12.74 10.46 0.10
CA ARG A 74 13.08 9.25 -0.66
C ARG A 74 12.63 7.97 0.05
N VAL A 75 12.86 7.88 1.36
CA VAL A 75 12.48 6.70 2.14
C VAL A 75 10.96 6.58 2.23
N VAL A 76 10.25 7.69 2.46
CA VAL A 76 8.78 7.73 2.53
C VAL A 76 8.16 7.31 1.21
N GLU A 77 8.66 7.83 0.09
CA GLU A 77 8.16 7.46 -1.23
C GLU A 77 8.35 5.96 -1.50
N MET A 78 9.53 5.44 -1.17
CA MET A 78 9.83 4.01 -1.27
C MET A 78 8.91 3.17 -0.38
N VAL A 79 8.69 3.56 0.87
CA VAL A 79 7.80 2.84 1.80
C VAL A 79 6.35 2.89 1.33
N HIS A 80 5.89 4.02 0.79
CA HIS A 80 4.55 4.12 0.20
C HIS A 80 4.39 3.18 -1.00
N HIS A 81 5.39 3.11 -1.88
CA HIS A 81 5.39 2.19 -3.01
C HIS A 81 5.36 0.71 -2.55
N ILE A 82 6.24 0.33 -1.62
CA ILE A 82 6.26 -1.01 -1.01
C ILE A 82 4.89 -1.35 -0.43
N SER A 83 4.33 -0.40 0.33
CA SER A 83 3.08 -0.61 1.05
C SER A 83 1.87 -0.79 0.14
N GLY A 84 1.85 -0.13 -1.03
CA GLY A 84 0.81 -0.35 -2.04
C GLY A 84 0.81 -1.81 -2.53
N MET A 85 1.98 -2.33 -2.91
CA MET A 85 2.11 -3.72 -3.37
C MET A 85 1.82 -4.75 -2.27
N TRP A 86 2.30 -4.53 -1.04
CA TRP A 86 1.99 -5.42 0.08
C TRP A 86 0.50 -5.42 0.46
N GLY A 87 -0.28 -4.41 0.04
CA GLY A 87 -1.74 -4.38 0.23
C GLY A 87 -2.44 -5.61 -0.35
N ILE A 88 -1.97 -6.11 -1.49
CA ILE A 88 -2.47 -7.34 -2.14
C ILE A 88 -2.28 -8.56 -1.24
N TRP A 89 -1.23 -8.53 -0.41
CA TRP A 89 -0.81 -9.64 0.44
C TRP A 89 -1.21 -9.45 1.91
N GLY A 90 -2.17 -8.57 2.18
CA GLY A 90 -2.79 -8.41 3.50
C GLY A 90 -2.13 -7.40 4.42
N LEU A 91 -1.23 -6.54 3.92
CA LEU A 91 -0.83 -5.35 4.64
C LEU A 91 -1.97 -4.33 4.63
N GLN A 92 -2.33 -3.81 5.80
CA GLN A 92 -3.33 -2.75 5.95
C GLN A 92 -2.66 -1.37 5.93
N ASP A 93 -1.62 -1.19 6.74
CA ASP A 93 -0.95 0.10 6.87
C ASP A 93 0.54 -0.06 7.18
N VAL A 94 1.33 0.93 6.78
CA VAL A 94 2.68 1.15 7.32
C VAL A 94 2.63 2.50 8.02
N LEU A 95 2.97 2.54 9.29
CA LEU A 95 2.88 3.76 10.11
C LEU A 95 4.05 4.71 9.79
N VAL A 96 4.06 5.25 8.56
CA VAL A 96 5.11 6.13 8.03
C VAL A 96 5.31 7.36 8.91
N ASN A 97 4.21 7.98 9.36
CA ASN A 97 4.26 9.17 10.22
C ASN A 97 4.66 8.86 11.67
N GLU A 98 4.89 7.59 12.01
CA GLU A 98 5.24 7.10 13.35
C GLU A 98 6.59 6.37 13.36
N ALA A 99 7.38 6.57 12.30
CA ALA A 99 8.68 5.96 12.16
C ALA A 99 9.59 6.33 13.33
N THR A 100 10.27 5.34 13.87
CA THR A 100 11.33 5.56 14.86
C THR A 100 12.62 5.83 14.12
N THR A 101 13.26 6.97 14.42
CA THR A 101 14.58 7.30 13.87
C THR A 101 15.65 6.97 14.90
N THR A 102 16.63 6.15 14.54
CA THR A 102 17.77 5.79 15.39
C THR A 102 19.08 6.11 14.70
N PHE A 103 19.97 6.84 15.38
CA PHE A 103 21.34 7.09 14.92
C PHE A 103 22.28 6.06 15.55
N ILE A 104 23.01 5.32 14.72
CA ILE A 104 23.91 4.25 15.16
C ILE A 104 25.35 4.78 14.97
N PRO A 105 26.14 4.95 16.06
CA PRO A 105 27.51 5.41 15.94
C PRO A 105 28.39 4.31 15.32
N GLU A 106 29.21 4.67 14.34
CA GLU A 106 30.20 3.77 13.73
C GLU A 106 31.58 3.90 14.40
N SER A 107 31.81 4.99 15.14
CA SER A 107 33.05 5.25 15.88
C SER A 107 32.80 5.94 17.23
N ASP A 108 33.80 5.94 18.11
CA ASP A 108 33.78 6.69 19.37
C ASP A 108 33.59 8.20 19.16
N LYS A 109 34.08 8.72 18.02
CA LYS A 109 33.88 10.11 17.62
C LYS A 109 32.41 10.40 17.31
N ASP A 110 31.72 9.49 16.62
CA ASP A 110 30.30 9.66 16.28
C ASP A 110 29.42 9.56 17.53
N LYS A 111 29.81 8.68 18.47
CA LYS A 111 29.12 8.53 19.76
C LYS A 111 29.10 9.83 20.57
N LEU A 112 30.13 10.66 20.44
CA LEU A 112 30.18 11.98 21.08
C LEU A 112 29.33 13.03 20.35
N ALA A 113 29.13 12.89 19.03
CA ALA A 113 28.34 13.82 18.22
C ALA A 113 26.83 13.56 18.30
N ILE A 114 26.42 12.29 18.46
CA ILE A 114 25.02 11.89 18.60
C ILE A 114 24.56 12.15 20.02
N THR A 115 23.72 13.17 20.21
CA THR A 115 23.20 13.58 21.52
C THR A 115 21.73 13.17 21.72
N VAL A 116 21.03 12.83 20.64
CA VAL A 116 19.69 12.23 20.64
C VAL A 116 19.76 10.90 19.90
N ASN A 117 19.69 9.78 20.63
CA ASN A 117 19.88 8.45 20.06
C ASN A 117 18.65 7.92 19.32
N ASN A 118 17.44 8.26 19.80
CA ASN A 118 16.19 7.89 19.15
C ASN A 118 15.04 8.87 19.46
N PHE A 119 14.01 8.89 18.60
CA PHE A 119 12.71 9.51 18.88
C PHE A 119 11.57 8.76 18.15
N LYS A 120 10.35 8.80 18.72
CA LYS A 120 9.12 8.20 18.15
C LYS A 120 7.90 9.09 18.41
N VAL A 121 6.97 9.13 17.43
CA VAL A 121 5.62 9.70 17.58
C VAL A 121 4.62 8.56 17.41
N LYS A 122 3.61 8.43 18.28
CA LYS A 122 2.63 7.33 18.24
C LYS A 122 1.19 7.82 18.14
N ARG A 123 0.32 7.07 17.44
CA ARG A 123 -1.15 7.14 17.54
C ARG A 123 -1.72 5.75 17.88
N ALA A 124 -2.82 5.72 18.63
CA ALA A 124 -3.47 4.46 19.00
C ALA A 124 -4.38 3.95 17.88
N ARG A 125 -4.25 2.67 17.51
CA ARG A 125 -5.16 1.95 16.59
C ARG A 125 -5.23 0.47 16.98
N GLN A 126 -6.31 -0.21 16.56
CA GLN A 126 -6.45 -1.65 16.75
C GLN A 126 -6.17 -2.38 15.43
N PRO A 127 -5.34 -3.44 15.45
CA PRO A 127 -5.13 -4.29 14.29
C PRO A 127 -6.33 -5.23 14.08
N PHE A 128 -6.68 -5.50 12.82
CA PHE A 128 -7.60 -6.57 12.46
C PHE A 128 -6.82 -7.76 11.87
N LEU A 129 -7.13 -8.97 12.33
CA LEU A 129 -6.45 -10.21 11.94
C LEU A 129 -7.40 -11.11 11.15
N GLY A 130 -7.10 -11.29 9.86
CA GLY A 130 -7.58 -12.42 9.08
C GLY A 130 -6.51 -13.51 9.03
N ASP A 131 -6.91 -14.77 8.87
CA ASP A 131 -5.96 -15.88 8.69
C ASP A 131 -5.58 -16.01 7.21
N LEU A 132 -4.56 -15.26 6.80
CA LEU A 132 -3.99 -15.37 5.45
C LEU A 132 -2.90 -16.45 5.41
N PRO A 133 -2.76 -17.18 4.29
CA PRO A 133 -1.71 -18.18 4.13
C PRO A 133 -0.33 -17.53 4.20
N ARG A 134 0.67 -18.34 4.52
CA ARG A 134 2.07 -17.89 4.48
C ARG A 134 2.49 -17.60 3.04
N LEU A 135 3.22 -16.51 2.87
CA LEU A 135 3.70 -16.02 1.59
C LEU A 135 5.11 -16.53 1.32
N LYS A 136 5.41 -16.83 0.06
CA LYS A 136 6.80 -17.00 -0.37
C LYS A 136 7.58 -15.70 -0.13
N PRO A 137 8.87 -15.77 0.25
CA PRO A 137 9.68 -14.58 0.54
C PRO A 137 9.72 -13.57 -0.63
N GLU A 138 9.67 -14.06 -1.87
CA GLU A 138 9.67 -13.25 -3.09
C GLU A 138 8.52 -12.22 -3.13
N TYR A 139 7.34 -12.55 -2.61
CA TYR A 139 6.20 -11.63 -2.56
C TYR A 139 6.37 -10.49 -1.55
N VAL A 140 7.34 -10.61 -0.64
CA VAL A 140 7.71 -9.54 0.28
C VAL A 140 8.90 -8.74 -0.24
N VAL A 141 9.92 -9.43 -0.79
CA VAL A 141 11.18 -8.81 -1.21
C VAL A 141 11.07 -8.10 -2.57
N MET A 142 10.36 -8.66 -3.56
CA MET A 142 10.23 -8.03 -4.88
C MET A 142 9.62 -6.62 -4.81
N PRO A 143 8.55 -6.35 -4.01
CA PRO A 143 8.07 -4.98 -3.79
C PRO A 143 9.13 -3.97 -3.37
N ILE A 144 10.08 -4.38 -2.52
CA ILE A 144 11.19 -3.52 -2.06
C ILE A 144 12.14 -3.24 -3.22
N ILE A 145 12.51 -4.28 -3.97
CA ILE A 145 13.37 -4.12 -5.15
C ILE A 145 12.73 -3.19 -6.17
N THR A 146 11.46 -3.41 -6.49
CA THR A 146 10.69 -2.59 -7.41
C THR A 146 10.67 -1.13 -6.96
N ALA A 147 10.37 -0.87 -5.68
CA ALA A 147 10.33 0.48 -5.13
C ALA A 147 11.69 1.22 -5.20
N VAL A 148 12.79 0.53 -4.89
CA VAL A 148 14.15 1.10 -4.98
C VAL A 148 14.51 1.41 -6.43
N LYS A 149 14.14 0.54 -7.40
CA LYS A 149 14.50 0.70 -8.81
C LYS A 149 13.69 1.75 -9.53
N MET A 150 12.38 1.76 -9.35
CA MET A 150 11.48 2.65 -10.07
C MET A 150 11.60 4.10 -9.60
N LYS A 151 11.96 4.32 -8.32
CA LYS A 151 12.16 5.65 -7.70
C LYS A 151 10.96 6.60 -7.81
N ASN A 152 9.82 6.14 -8.29
CA ASN A 152 8.55 6.82 -8.28
C ASN A 152 7.51 5.92 -7.62
N HIS A 153 6.62 6.51 -6.82
CA HIS A 153 5.52 5.78 -6.22
C HIS A 153 4.34 5.65 -7.20
N ASP A 154 4.02 4.41 -7.60
CA ASP A 154 2.76 4.11 -8.25
C ASP A 154 1.58 4.14 -7.26
N VAL A 155 0.76 5.18 -7.39
CA VAL A 155 -0.40 5.43 -6.53
C VAL A 155 -1.54 4.44 -6.73
N ARG A 156 -1.60 3.72 -7.86
CA ARG A 156 -2.72 2.81 -8.20
C ARG A 156 -2.92 1.74 -7.11
N LEU A 157 -1.84 1.10 -6.67
CA LEU A 157 -1.90 0.09 -5.61
C LEU A 157 -2.10 0.69 -4.22
N SER A 158 -1.80 1.98 -4.03
CA SER A 158 -2.13 2.67 -2.78
C SER A 158 -3.61 2.96 -2.62
N PHE A 159 -4.32 3.27 -3.71
CA PHE A 159 -5.78 3.33 -3.70
C PHE A 159 -6.38 1.98 -3.30
N TYR A 160 -5.91 0.87 -3.88
CA TYR A 160 -6.37 -0.46 -3.51
C TYR A 160 -6.22 -0.74 -2.00
N ARG A 161 -5.02 -0.53 -1.46
CA ARG A 161 -4.76 -0.75 -0.03
C ARG A 161 -5.64 0.14 0.85
N ARG A 162 -5.81 1.42 0.48
CA ARG A 162 -6.65 2.33 1.27
C ARG A 162 -8.11 1.90 1.25
N ALA A 163 -8.62 1.50 0.09
CA ALA A 163 -9.96 0.98 -0.05
C ALA A 163 -10.20 -0.29 0.80
N LEU A 164 -9.21 -1.17 0.94
CA LEU A 164 -9.29 -2.31 1.88
C LEU A 164 -9.48 -1.84 3.32
N GLN A 165 -8.75 -0.81 3.75
CA GLN A 165 -8.91 -0.24 5.09
C GLN A 165 -10.29 0.38 5.29
N ASP A 166 -10.78 1.13 4.30
CA ASP A 166 -12.09 1.77 4.34
C ASP A 166 -13.21 0.71 4.41
N VAL A 167 -13.09 -0.41 3.68
CA VAL A 167 -14.00 -1.56 3.81
C VAL A 167 -13.99 -2.12 5.24
N LEU A 168 -12.81 -2.30 5.84
CA LEU A 168 -12.68 -2.81 7.21
C LEU A 168 -13.32 -1.86 8.24
N ASN A 169 -13.28 -0.56 7.99
CA ASN A 169 -13.89 0.47 8.83
C ASN A 169 -15.40 0.64 8.61
N GLY A 170 -15.98 -0.02 7.58
CA GLY A 170 -17.37 0.20 7.16
C GLY A 170 -17.60 1.52 6.41
N GLU A 171 -16.54 2.12 5.89
CA GLU A 171 -16.51 3.37 5.10
C GLU A 171 -16.67 3.02 3.60
N TYR A 172 -17.79 2.41 3.22
CA TYR A 172 -17.98 1.82 1.89
C TYR A 172 -18.05 2.83 0.73
N ILE A 173 -18.44 4.07 0.98
CA ILE A 173 -18.45 5.15 -0.02
C ILE A 173 -17.00 5.55 -0.35
N GLU A 174 -16.17 5.70 0.67
CA GLU A 174 -14.74 5.99 0.57
C GLU A 174 -14.01 4.83 -0.12
N ALA A 175 -14.28 3.60 0.30
CA ALA A 175 -13.76 2.40 -0.36
C ALA A 175 -14.15 2.34 -1.85
N PHE A 176 -15.41 2.64 -2.16
CA PHE A 176 -15.87 2.71 -3.55
C PHE A 176 -15.06 3.73 -4.36
N TYR A 177 -14.80 4.92 -3.80
CA TYR A 177 -14.01 5.93 -4.48
C TYR A 177 -12.58 5.48 -4.73
N ASP A 178 -11.92 4.94 -3.71
CA ASP A 178 -10.54 4.52 -3.84
C ASP A 178 -10.40 3.37 -4.86
N TYR A 179 -11.26 2.35 -4.81
CA TYR A 179 -11.27 1.32 -5.87
C TYR A 179 -11.57 1.91 -7.26
N TYR A 180 -12.53 2.83 -7.36
CA TYR A 180 -12.83 3.49 -8.62
C TYR A 180 -11.63 4.29 -9.15
N PHE A 181 -10.89 5.00 -8.28
CA PHE A 181 -9.71 5.77 -8.67
C PHE A 181 -8.55 4.89 -9.11
N MET A 182 -8.41 3.69 -8.56
CA MET A 182 -7.49 2.70 -9.10
C MET A 182 -7.84 2.36 -10.56
N LEU A 183 -9.11 2.04 -10.84
CA LEU A 183 -9.57 1.73 -12.20
C LEU A 183 -9.46 2.93 -13.15
N GLU A 184 -9.83 4.12 -12.70
CA GLU A 184 -9.75 5.36 -13.49
C GLU A 184 -8.30 5.76 -13.79
N SER A 185 -7.39 5.57 -12.82
CA SER A 185 -5.97 5.84 -13.01
C SER A 185 -5.31 4.81 -13.94
N THR A 186 -5.83 3.59 -13.99
CA THR A 186 -5.31 2.50 -14.84
C THR A 186 -5.87 2.58 -16.27
N TYR A 187 -7.17 2.83 -16.44
CA TYR A 187 -7.86 2.69 -17.72
C TYR A 187 -8.54 3.98 -18.20
N GLY A 188 -8.62 5.02 -17.37
CA GLY A 188 -9.38 6.24 -17.68
C GLY A 188 -8.64 7.26 -18.55
N GLU A 189 -7.32 7.14 -18.74
CA GLU A 189 -6.47 8.05 -19.55
C GLU A 189 -6.73 9.54 -19.28
N GLY A 190 -6.90 9.91 -18.01
CA GLY A 190 -7.14 11.30 -17.57
C GLY A 190 -8.49 11.88 -18.05
N LYS A 191 -9.42 11.08 -18.57
CA LYS A 191 -10.78 11.54 -18.87
C LYS A 191 -11.56 11.73 -17.56
N THR A 192 -12.52 12.64 -17.58
CA THR A 192 -13.33 12.93 -16.37
C THR A 192 -14.83 12.93 -16.62
N LYS A 193 -15.26 13.03 -17.89
CA LYS A 193 -16.68 12.95 -18.28
C LYS A 193 -17.12 11.50 -18.32
N ASN A 194 -18.30 11.21 -17.76
CA ASN A 194 -18.85 9.85 -17.66
C ASN A 194 -18.80 9.08 -18.99
N THR A 195 -19.28 9.68 -20.09
CA THR A 195 -19.29 9.02 -21.41
C THR A 195 -17.89 8.69 -21.92
N HIS A 196 -16.90 9.54 -21.64
CA HIS A 196 -15.52 9.32 -22.05
C HIS A 196 -14.85 8.22 -21.21
N ILE A 197 -15.10 8.22 -19.89
CA ILE A 197 -14.60 7.16 -19.01
C ILE A 197 -15.23 5.81 -19.36
N GLN A 198 -16.55 5.75 -19.58
CA GLN A 198 -17.22 4.52 -19.99
C GLN A 198 -16.62 3.96 -21.28
N LYS A 199 -16.41 4.82 -22.28
CA LYS A 199 -15.76 4.42 -23.53
C LYS A 199 -14.36 3.85 -23.27
N LYS A 200 -13.56 4.52 -22.45
CA LYS A 200 -12.19 4.10 -22.13
C LYS A 200 -12.13 2.78 -21.36
N PHE A 201 -13.01 2.58 -20.40
CA PHE A 201 -13.12 1.31 -19.68
C PHE A 201 -13.52 0.16 -20.62
N LEU A 202 -14.41 0.42 -21.59
CA LEU A 202 -14.82 -0.57 -22.58
C LEU A 202 -13.77 -0.87 -23.65
N GLU A 203 -12.82 0.04 -23.88
CA GLU A 203 -11.67 -0.20 -24.76
C GLU A 203 -10.65 -1.16 -24.12
N SER A 204 -10.68 -1.36 -22.80
CA SER A 204 -9.81 -2.28 -22.08
C SER A 204 -10.38 -3.71 -22.09
N GLU A 205 -9.76 -4.59 -22.88
CA GLU A 205 -10.09 -6.03 -22.91
C GLU A 205 -9.85 -6.67 -21.55
N LEU A 206 -8.75 -6.32 -20.88
CA LEU A 206 -8.40 -6.85 -19.56
C LEU A 206 -9.43 -6.48 -18.48
N LEU A 207 -9.89 -5.22 -18.46
CA LEU A 207 -10.92 -4.81 -17.51
C LEU A 207 -12.24 -5.51 -17.81
N SER A 208 -12.59 -5.62 -19.09
CA SER A 208 -13.84 -6.25 -19.53
C SER A 208 -13.89 -7.73 -19.16
N SER A 209 -12.82 -8.48 -19.46
CA SER A 209 -12.71 -9.90 -19.08
C SER A 209 -12.69 -10.06 -17.56
N THR A 210 -11.98 -9.19 -16.84
CA THR A 210 -11.96 -9.20 -15.37
C THR A 210 -13.36 -9.05 -14.80
N ILE A 211 -14.15 -8.07 -15.26
CA ILE A 211 -15.54 -7.86 -14.81
C ILE A 211 -16.41 -9.09 -15.10
N GLU A 212 -16.29 -9.66 -16.30
CA GLU A 212 -17.07 -10.81 -16.72
C GLU A 212 -16.77 -12.06 -15.88
N GLU A 213 -15.49 -12.35 -15.67
CA GLU A 213 -15.02 -13.53 -14.94
C GLU A 213 -15.12 -13.41 -13.41
N THR A 214 -15.23 -12.18 -12.88
CA THR A 214 -15.39 -11.93 -11.44
C THR A 214 -16.86 -11.76 -11.10
N VAL A 215 -17.37 -10.54 -11.24
CA VAL A 215 -18.62 -10.07 -10.64
C VAL A 215 -19.84 -10.41 -11.48
N LEU A 216 -19.67 -10.71 -12.77
CA LEU A 216 -20.76 -11.19 -13.64
C LEU A 216 -20.76 -12.72 -13.82
N SER A 217 -19.80 -13.42 -13.19
CA SER A 217 -19.77 -14.87 -13.22
C SER A 217 -20.96 -15.46 -12.47
N LYS A 218 -21.49 -16.59 -12.96
CA LYS A 218 -22.65 -17.27 -12.34
C LYS A 218 -22.44 -17.66 -10.87
N GLN A 219 -21.17 -17.84 -10.47
CA GLN A 219 -20.79 -18.27 -9.14
C GLN A 219 -20.61 -17.10 -8.16
N TYR A 220 -20.48 -15.86 -8.65
CA TYR A 220 -20.14 -14.70 -7.82
C TYR A 220 -21.09 -14.48 -6.65
N LYS A 221 -22.40 -14.69 -6.84
CA LYS A 221 -23.38 -14.53 -5.75
C LYS A 221 -23.07 -15.38 -4.50
N TYR A 222 -22.33 -16.48 -4.65
CA TYR A 222 -21.97 -17.36 -3.54
C TYR A 222 -20.73 -16.89 -2.77
N SER A 223 -19.89 -16.02 -3.34
CA SER A 223 -18.81 -15.36 -2.60
C SER A 223 -19.32 -14.22 -1.71
N LEU A 224 -20.50 -13.66 -2.03
CA LEU A 224 -21.08 -12.56 -1.27
C LEU A 224 -21.68 -13.01 0.09
N PRO A 225 -21.63 -12.13 1.11
CA PRO A 225 -22.44 -12.26 2.33
C PRO A 225 -23.90 -12.49 2.00
N ALA A 226 -24.57 -13.34 2.79
CA ALA A 226 -25.94 -13.81 2.51
C ALA A 226 -26.93 -12.66 2.32
N GLU A 227 -26.79 -11.59 3.09
CA GLU A 227 -27.62 -10.40 3.07
C GLU A 227 -27.51 -9.58 1.77
N LEU A 228 -26.40 -9.69 1.03
CA LEU A 228 -26.18 -8.95 -0.21
C LEU A 228 -26.61 -9.70 -1.47
N ARG A 229 -26.82 -11.02 -1.37
CA ARG A 229 -27.09 -11.90 -2.52
C ARG A 229 -28.35 -11.53 -3.27
N SER A 230 -29.43 -11.22 -2.55
CA SER A 230 -30.71 -10.86 -3.15
C SER A 230 -30.61 -9.55 -3.95
N ARG A 231 -29.92 -8.55 -3.39
CA ARG A 231 -29.68 -7.28 -4.09
C ARG A 231 -28.83 -7.49 -5.34
N TYR A 232 -27.72 -8.23 -5.23
CA TYR A 232 -26.90 -8.60 -6.39
C TYR A 232 -27.72 -9.29 -7.49
N GLN A 233 -28.57 -10.25 -7.13
CA GLN A 233 -29.38 -11.01 -8.07
C GLN A 233 -30.35 -10.12 -8.87
N VAL A 234 -30.92 -9.11 -8.22
CA VAL A 234 -31.86 -8.15 -8.85
C VAL A 234 -31.10 -7.10 -9.67
N ASP A 235 -30.01 -6.56 -9.12
CA ASP A 235 -29.39 -5.35 -9.62
C ASP A 235 -28.23 -5.58 -10.58
N TYR A 236 -27.60 -6.77 -10.57
CA TYR A 236 -26.29 -7.00 -11.20
C TYR A 236 -26.16 -8.34 -11.96
N ALA A 237 -26.72 -9.44 -11.48
CA ALA A 237 -26.44 -10.79 -12.00
C ALA A 237 -26.76 -11.04 -13.49
N GLY A 238 -27.60 -10.19 -14.11
CA GLY A 238 -27.96 -10.27 -15.53
C GLY A 238 -27.40 -9.15 -16.40
N LEU A 239 -26.51 -8.31 -15.85
CA LEU A 239 -25.94 -7.20 -16.60
C LEU A 239 -24.90 -7.68 -17.60
N THR A 240 -24.76 -6.94 -18.70
CA THR A 240 -23.57 -7.02 -19.56
C THR A 240 -22.44 -6.20 -18.95
N VAL A 241 -21.19 -6.44 -19.36
CA VAL A 241 -20.03 -5.61 -18.98
C VAL A 241 -20.29 -4.12 -19.23
N SER A 242 -20.87 -3.78 -20.38
CA SER A 242 -21.22 -2.39 -20.73
C SER A 242 -22.22 -1.76 -19.75
N THR A 243 -23.30 -2.48 -19.43
CA THR A 243 -24.30 -1.97 -18.47
C THR A 243 -23.75 -1.90 -17.05
N PHE A 244 -22.87 -2.84 -16.67
CA PHE A 244 -22.17 -2.80 -15.39
C PHE A 244 -21.27 -1.55 -15.27
N ILE A 245 -20.40 -1.32 -16.26
CA ILE A 245 -19.52 -0.14 -16.32
C ILE A 245 -20.35 1.15 -16.28
N GLU A 246 -21.42 1.23 -17.07
CA GLU A 246 -22.31 2.39 -17.07
C GLU A 246 -22.87 2.67 -15.66
N LYS A 247 -23.32 1.62 -14.96
CA LYS A 247 -23.89 1.71 -13.60
C LYS A 247 -22.86 2.20 -12.59
N ILE A 248 -21.64 1.66 -12.60
CA ILE A 248 -20.55 2.09 -11.69
C ILE A 248 -20.13 3.54 -11.96
N VAL A 249 -19.97 3.94 -13.23
CA VAL A 249 -19.60 5.32 -13.57
C VAL A 249 -20.72 6.30 -13.19
N LYS A 250 -21.99 5.92 -13.38
CA LYS A 250 -23.13 6.72 -12.90
C LYS A 250 -23.14 6.84 -11.37
N LEU A 251 -22.86 5.75 -10.65
CA LEU A 251 -22.77 5.76 -9.20
C LEU A 251 -21.67 6.71 -8.71
N ARG A 252 -20.50 6.71 -9.34
CA ARG A 252 -19.43 7.69 -9.05
C ARG A 252 -19.93 9.12 -9.18
N GLY A 253 -20.62 9.46 -10.26
CA GLY A 253 -21.18 10.80 -10.46
C GLY A 253 -22.25 11.16 -9.41
N PHE A 254 -23.08 10.20 -9.03
CA PHE A 254 -24.11 10.38 -8.00
C PHE A 254 -23.51 10.64 -6.62
N LEU A 255 -22.52 9.83 -6.21
CA LEU A 255 -21.82 10.01 -4.93
C LEU A 255 -21.03 11.32 -4.90
N HIS A 256 -20.50 11.79 -6.03
CA HIS A 256 -19.64 12.98 -6.05
C HIS A 256 -20.43 14.30 -5.99
N HIS A 257 -21.73 14.27 -6.36
CA HIS A 257 -22.57 15.45 -6.46
C HIS A 257 -23.73 15.39 -5.46
N HIS A 258 -23.40 15.65 -4.19
CA HIS A 258 -24.43 15.81 -3.16
C HIS A 258 -25.24 17.09 -3.41
N ASN A 259 -26.57 16.99 -3.26
CA ASN A 259 -27.48 18.12 -3.46
C ASN A 259 -28.63 18.08 -2.45
N ASN A 260 -28.65 19.03 -1.51
CA ASN A 260 -29.68 19.15 -0.47
C ASN A 260 -31.10 19.36 -1.01
N LYS A 261 -31.28 19.73 -2.28
CA LYS A 261 -32.60 19.90 -2.91
C LYS A 261 -33.19 18.58 -3.42
N ARG A 262 -32.39 17.51 -3.51
CA ARG A 262 -32.82 16.19 -3.95
C ARG A 262 -33.21 15.35 -2.73
N CYS A 263 -34.45 14.89 -2.70
CA CYS A 263 -34.95 14.01 -1.63
C CYS A 263 -34.38 12.58 -1.72
N ASP A 264 -33.86 12.19 -2.89
CA ASP A 264 -33.23 10.92 -3.22
C ASP A 264 -31.69 10.97 -3.18
N GLY A 265 -31.12 12.04 -2.63
CA GLY A 265 -29.67 12.16 -2.47
C GLY A 265 -29.08 11.10 -1.53
N TRP A 266 -27.85 10.69 -1.78
CA TRP A 266 -27.10 9.82 -0.88
C TRP A 266 -26.82 10.53 0.45
N LYS A 267 -26.61 9.74 1.51
CA LYS A 267 -26.32 10.25 2.85
C LYS A 267 -24.99 9.67 3.34
N PRO A 268 -24.04 10.50 3.83
CA PRO A 268 -22.77 10.00 4.38
C PRO A 268 -22.93 9.02 5.54
N THR A 269 -24.05 9.09 6.27
CA THR A 269 -24.37 8.17 7.37
C THR A 269 -24.98 6.85 6.91
N LYS A 270 -25.16 6.63 5.60
CA LYS A 270 -25.76 5.44 4.99
C LYS A 270 -24.73 4.65 4.18
N GLN A 271 -23.59 4.36 4.80
CA GLN A 271 -22.48 3.64 4.18
C GLN A 271 -22.89 2.24 3.67
N ASP A 272 -23.65 1.48 4.46
CA ASP A 272 -24.08 0.12 4.10
C ASP A 272 -24.90 0.05 2.79
N ASP A 273 -25.53 1.15 2.37
CA ASP A 273 -26.26 1.21 1.11
C ASP A 273 -25.33 1.05 -0.11
N TYR A 274 -24.00 1.18 0.06
CA TYR A 274 -22.99 1.06 -1.01
C TYR A 274 -22.03 -0.12 -0.81
N ARG A 275 -22.27 -0.96 0.20
CA ARG A 275 -21.41 -2.10 0.55
C ARG A 275 -21.27 -3.12 -0.58
N LEU A 276 -22.34 -3.39 -1.31
CA LEU A 276 -22.31 -4.35 -2.42
C LEU A 276 -21.38 -3.87 -3.54
N GLU A 277 -21.49 -2.60 -3.93
CA GLU A 277 -20.67 -2.00 -4.97
C GLU A 277 -19.21 -1.90 -4.55
N ALA A 278 -18.92 -1.57 -3.30
CA ALA A 278 -17.57 -1.61 -2.75
C ALA A 278 -16.96 -3.02 -2.83
N PHE A 279 -17.71 -4.07 -2.50
CA PHE A 279 -17.23 -5.46 -2.57
C PHE A 279 -16.99 -5.92 -4.01
N MET A 280 -17.90 -5.57 -4.93
CA MET A 280 -17.69 -5.87 -6.35
C MET A 280 -16.44 -5.18 -6.91
N LEU A 281 -16.22 -3.90 -6.56
CA LEU A 281 -15.02 -3.19 -6.97
C LEU A 281 -13.76 -3.73 -6.28
N GLN A 282 -13.84 -4.17 -5.03
CA GLN A 282 -12.73 -4.84 -4.34
C GLN A 282 -12.28 -6.08 -5.11
N ASP A 283 -13.20 -6.95 -5.53
CA ASP A 283 -12.86 -8.20 -6.22
C ASP A 283 -12.29 -7.96 -7.63
N ILE A 284 -12.81 -6.95 -8.34
CA ILE A 284 -12.25 -6.49 -9.62
C ILE A 284 -10.83 -5.93 -9.40
N CYS A 285 -10.69 -5.01 -8.45
CA CYS A 285 -9.43 -4.32 -8.19
C CYS A 285 -8.36 -5.24 -7.60
N CYS A 286 -8.75 -6.29 -6.88
CA CYS A 286 -7.82 -7.33 -6.43
C CYS A 286 -7.13 -7.99 -7.63
N ARG A 287 -7.90 -8.39 -8.66
CA ARG A 287 -7.33 -8.98 -9.88
C ARG A 287 -6.51 -7.99 -10.67
N VAL A 288 -7.03 -6.78 -10.89
CA VAL A 288 -6.26 -5.71 -11.57
C VAL A 288 -4.97 -5.40 -10.81
N GLY A 289 -5.01 -5.39 -9.48
CA GLY A 289 -3.86 -5.12 -8.62
C GLY A 289 -2.76 -6.17 -8.74
N VAL A 290 -3.13 -7.45 -8.88
CA VAL A 290 -2.17 -8.52 -9.15
C VAL A 290 -1.46 -8.32 -10.50
N GLU A 291 -2.19 -7.91 -11.54
CA GLU A 291 -1.59 -7.59 -12.84
C GLU A 291 -0.63 -6.39 -12.75
N LEU A 292 -1.05 -5.30 -12.10
CA LEU A 292 -0.20 -4.11 -11.88
C LEU A 292 1.06 -4.44 -11.08
N PHE A 293 0.95 -5.36 -10.11
CA PHE A 293 2.10 -5.84 -9.36
C PHE A 293 3.09 -6.56 -10.27
N TYR A 294 2.64 -7.49 -11.11
CA TYR A 294 3.53 -8.22 -12.01
C TYR A 294 4.12 -7.32 -13.10
N GLU A 295 3.35 -6.37 -13.64
CA GLU A 295 3.83 -5.32 -14.55
C GLU A 295 5.00 -4.56 -13.90
N SER A 296 4.81 -4.06 -12.67
CA SER A 296 5.85 -3.31 -11.95
C SER A 296 7.09 -4.16 -11.65
N VAL A 297 6.91 -5.44 -11.31
CA VAL A 297 8.00 -6.40 -11.08
C VAL A 297 8.79 -6.67 -12.36
N GLU A 298 8.12 -6.77 -13.51
CA GLU A 298 8.74 -6.97 -14.82
C GLU A 298 9.49 -5.72 -15.28
N GLU A 299 8.85 -4.55 -15.26
CA GLU A 299 9.45 -3.26 -15.64
C GLU A 299 10.70 -2.94 -14.83
N SER A 300 10.66 -3.23 -13.53
CA SER A 300 11.81 -3.04 -12.64
C SER A 300 12.85 -4.17 -12.75
N ASN A 301 12.58 -5.26 -13.45
CA ASN A 301 13.40 -6.47 -13.45
C ASN A 301 13.69 -6.98 -12.01
N ALA A 302 12.72 -6.85 -11.10
CA ALA A 302 12.88 -7.20 -9.69
C ALA A 302 13.13 -8.70 -9.49
N LYS A 303 12.58 -9.55 -10.36
CA LYS A 303 12.77 -11.00 -10.32
C LYS A 303 14.23 -11.41 -10.49
N ALA A 304 14.95 -10.83 -11.44
CA ALA A 304 16.36 -11.15 -11.67
C ALA A 304 17.23 -10.69 -10.49
N VAL A 305 16.95 -9.52 -9.93
CA VAL A 305 17.65 -9.00 -8.74
C VAL A 305 17.40 -9.90 -7.53
N TYR A 306 16.15 -10.34 -7.33
CA TYR A 306 15.82 -11.29 -6.26
C TYR A 306 16.57 -12.61 -6.43
N GLN A 307 16.68 -13.14 -7.65
CA GLN A 307 17.46 -14.34 -7.93
C GLN A 307 18.94 -14.16 -7.57
N GLU A 308 19.54 -13.02 -7.91
CA GLU A 308 20.93 -12.70 -7.54
C GLU A 308 21.11 -12.67 -6.00
N LEU A 309 20.16 -12.07 -5.27
CA LEU A 309 20.17 -12.06 -3.80
C LEU A 309 20.12 -13.48 -3.22
N VAL A 310 19.24 -14.33 -3.77
CA VAL A 310 19.11 -15.73 -3.33
C VAL A 310 20.38 -16.52 -3.63
N GLU A 311 20.99 -16.33 -4.80
CA GLU A 311 22.26 -17.00 -5.16
C GLU A 311 23.40 -16.61 -4.21
N LYS A 312 23.55 -15.32 -3.91
CA LYS A 312 24.54 -14.82 -2.94
C LYS A 312 24.34 -15.46 -1.57
N TYR A 313 23.09 -15.50 -1.11
CA TYR A 313 22.75 -16.15 0.15
C TYR A 313 23.10 -17.64 0.17
N ILE A 314 22.78 -18.38 -0.90
CA ILE A 314 23.12 -19.81 -1.01
C ILE A 314 24.65 -20.03 -0.97
N ARG A 315 25.44 -19.09 -1.51
CA ARG A 315 26.91 -19.13 -1.47
C ARG A 315 27.50 -18.69 -0.11
N ASN A 316 26.67 -18.36 0.88
CA ASN A 316 27.07 -17.74 2.15
C ASN A 316 27.84 -16.42 1.95
N GLU A 317 27.53 -15.68 0.88
CA GLU A 317 27.99 -14.32 0.65
C GLU A 317 27.01 -13.33 1.33
N GLU A 318 27.47 -12.11 1.61
CA GLU A 318 26.55 -11.05 2.03
C GLU A 318 25.51 -10.80 0.93
N PRO A 319 24.20 -10.83 1.23
CA PRO A 319 23.13 -10.68 0.25
C PRO A 319 22.97 -9.21 -0.14
N THR A 320 23.95 -8.69 -0.87
CA THR A 320 24.04 -7.29 -1.29
C THR A 320 24.01 -7.19 -2.82
N VAL A 321 23.16 -6.33 -3.37
CA VAL A 321 23.13 -6.04 -4.83
C VAL A 321 23.21 -4.53 -5.05
N SER A 322 24.10 -4.11 -5.95
CA SER A 322 24.19 -2.73 -6.42
C SER A 322 23.51 -2.62 -7.78
N LEU A 323 22.52 -1.74 -7.88
CA LEU A 323 21.78 -1.46 -9.09
C LEU A 323 22.62 -0.55 -9.99
N LYS A 324 23.06 -1.08 -11.14
CA LYS A 324 23.72 -0.28 -12.17
C LYS A 324 22.63 0.56 -12.86
N PHE A 325 22.69 1.88 -12.67
CA PHE A 325 21.81 2.85 -13.35
C PHE A 325 22.37 3.25 -14.71
#